data_AF-A0A1G7FVU3-F1
#
_entry.id   AF-A0A1G7FVU3-F1
#
_cell.length_a   1.000
_cell.length_b   1.000
_cell.length_c   1.000
_cell.angle_alpha   90.00
_cell.angle_beta   90.00
_cell.angle_gamma   90.00
#
_symmetry.space_group_name_H-M   'P 1'
#
loop_
_entity.id
_entity.type
_entity.pdbx_description
1 polymer ?
#
loop_
_entity_poly.entity_id
_entity_poly.type
_entity_poly.pdbx_seq_one_letter_code
_entity_poly.pdbx_strand_id
1 'polypeptide(L)'
;MYKKLIVILVILTTLYGCTKDDICPEGTVTTPLLIINFKDNANPTLLKDVDSLTVETNYDSSVLVYSQVTTDSISISLRPGEETTEYRFIKYAGESNEVIDIYSFSYDHTNIYINRACGFKATYSNLSAEKIDTNSNNWITNTQIIKTTVEDETEAHITFFH
;
A
#
# COMPACT_ATOMS: atom_id res chain seq x y z
N MET A 1 -5.23 53.37 38.66
CA MET A 1 -4.78 51.97 38.89
C MET A 1 -5.42 50.98 37.92
N TYR A 2 -6.68 51.18 37.50
CA TYR A 2 -7.43 50.31 36.58
C TYR A 2 -6.78 50.10 35.20
N LYS A 3 -6.16 51.14 34.61
CA LYS A 3 -5.42 51.01 33.33
C LYS A 3 -4.26 50.00 33.38
N LYS A 4 -3.56 49.88 34.51
CA LYS A 4 -2.47 48.91 34.68
C LYS A 4 -3.00 47.48 34.81
N LEU A 5 -4.15 47.31 35.48
CA LEU A 5 -4.86 46.02 35.60
C LEU A 5 -5.36 45.48 34.26
N ILE A 6 -5.87 46.36 33.38
CA ILE A 6 -6.34 45.96 32.04
C ILE A 6 -5.18 45.44 31.18
N VAL A 7 -4.01 46.09 31.23
CA VAL A 7 -2.82 45.67 30.47
C VAL A 7 -2.31 44.32 30.96
N ILE A 8 -2.30 44.08 32.27
CA ILE A 8 -1.89 42.79 32.85
C ILE A 8 -2.85 41.67 32.43
N LEU A 9 -4.17 41.94 32.43
CA LEU A 9 -5.17 40.98 31.99
C LEU A 9 -5.01 40.59 30.51
N VAL A 10 -4.76 41.56 29.63
CA VAL A 10 -4.51 41.30 28.21
C VAL A 10 -3.28 40.42 28.00
N ILE A 11 -2.17 40.71 28.70
CA ILE A 11 -0.94 39.91 28.62
C ILE A 11 -1.17 38.47 29.08
N LEU A 12 -1.89 38.27 30.19
CA LEU A 12 -2.23 36.92 30.65
C LEU A 12 -3.04 36.17 29.59
N THR A 13 -4.06 36.78 28.98
CA THR A 13 -4.88 36.11 27.96
C THR A 13 -4.11 35.71 26.71
N THR A 14 -3.08 36.47 26.32
CA THR A 14 -2.23 36.12 25.16
C THR A 14 -1.26 34.96 25.44
N LEU A 15 -0.97 34.67 26.71
CA LEU A 15 -0.06 33.59 27.11
C LEU A 15 -0.77 32.25 27.37
N TYR A 16 -2.12 32.22 27.38
CA TYR A 16 -2.92 31.01 27.57
C TYR A 16 -3.15 30.18 26.29
N GLY A 17 -2.66 30.64 25.14
CA GLY A 17 -2.91 30.04 23.83
C GLY A 17 -2.06 28.82 23.46
N CYS A 18 -1.64 27.98 24.42
CA CYS A 18 -0.95 26.73 24.07
C CYS A 18 -1.93 25.75 23.41
N THR A 19 -1.98 25.74 22.08
CA THR A 19 -2.66 24.70 21.31
C THR A 19 -1.78 23.46 21.30
N LYS A 20 -2.34 22.31 21.68
CA LYS A 20 -1.67 21.03 21.46
C LYS A 20 -1.56 20.85 19.94
N ASP A 21 -0.33 20.74 19.43
CA ASP A 21 -0.11 20.49 18.01
C ASP A 21 -0.62 19.08 17.70
N ASP A 22 -1.70 18.98 16.91
CA ASP A 22 -2.30 17.70 16.51
C ASP A 22 -1.48 17.09 15.36
N ILE A 23 -0.18 16.85 15.62
CA ILE A 23 0.74 16.19 14.68
C ILE A 23 0.80 14.69 14.98
N CYS A 24 0.79 13.88 13.93
CA CYS A 24 0.94 12.44 14.08
C CYS A 24 2.40 12.12 14.44
N PRO A 25 2.69 11.38 15.54
CA PRO A 25 4.05 11.05 15.92
C PRO A 25 4.78 10.25 14.84
N GLU A 26 6.08 10.53 14.67
CA GLU A 26 6.94 9.71 13.81
C GLU A 26 6.92 8.24 14.25
N GLY A 27 6.89 7.32 13.29
CA GLY A 27 6.81 5.88 13.54
C GLY A 27 5.42 5.36 13.90
N THR A 28 4.37 6.19 13.84
CA THR A 28 2.99 5.71 13.96
C THR A 28 2.69 4.72 12.85
N VAL A 29 2.23 3.52 13.19
CA VAL A 29 1.82 2.50 12.21
C VAL A 29 0.64 3.02 11.40
N THR A 30 0.85 3.19 10.10
CA THR A 30 -0.18 3.61 9.14
C THR A 30 -0.91 2.38 8.56
N THR A 31 -1.86 2.62 7.65
CA THR A 31 -2.40 1.55 6.82
C THR A 31 -1.25 0.86 6.09
N PRO A 32 -1.08 -0.46 6.26
CA PRO A 32 0.04 -1.19 5.69
C PRO A 32 -0.12 -1.38 4.17
N LEU A 33 1.01 -1.43 3.48
CA LEU A 33 1.08 -1.85 2.09
C LEU A 33 1.10 -3.38 1.98
N LEU A 34 0.50 -3.89 0.90
CA LEU A 34 0.62 -5.28 0.49
C LEU A 34 2.02 -5.50 -0.11
N ILE A 35 2.83 -6.31 0.57
CA ILE A 35 4.15 -6.71 0.09
C ILE A 35 4.04 -7.97 -0.79
N ILE A 36 4.53 -7.85 -2.02
CA ILE A 36 4.62 -8.94 -2.99
C ILE A 36 6.08 -9.20 -3.32
N ASN A 37 6.52 -10.44 -3.17
CA ASN A 37 7.83 -10.88 -3.63
C ASN A 37 7.71 -11.72 -4.91
N PHE A 38 8.75 -11.63 -5.73
CA PHE A 38 8.92 -12.38 -6.96
C PHE A 38 9.98 -13.46 -6.75
N LYS A 39 9.63 -14.70 -7.07
CA LYS A 39 10.53 -15.85 -6.93
C LYS A 39 10.64 -16.63 -8.22
N ASP A 40 11.74 -17.35 -8.36
CA ASP A 40 11.97 -18.21 -9.50
C ASP A 40 10.99 -19.41 -9.49
N ASN A 41 10.29 -19.62 -10.61
CA ASN A 41 9.35 -20.72 -10.75
C ASN A 41 10.02 -22.10 -10.74
N ALA A 42 11.25 -22.22 -11.25
CA ALA A 42 12.01 -23.47 -11.22
C ALA A 42 12.68 -23.71 -9.86
N ASN A 43 13.02 -22.66 -9.12
CA ASN A 43 13.62 -22.69 -7.78
C ASN A 43 12.87 -21.78 -6.79
N PRO A 44 11.72 -22.22 -6.23
CA PRO A 44 10.83 -21.41 -5.37
C PRO A 44 11.42 -20.86 -4.07
N THR A 45 12.67 -21.20 -3.74
CA THR A 45 13.39 -20.68 -2.57
C THR A 45 14.18 -19.42 -2.89
N LEU A 46 14.44 -19.12 -4.17
CA LEU A 46 15.24 -17.98 -4.62
C LEU A 46 14.35 -16.82 -5.05
N LEU A 47 14.68 -15.63 -4.55
CA LEU A 47 14.15 -14.38 -5.09
C LEU A 47 14.69 -14.17 -6.51
N LYS A 48 13.87 -13.58 -7.37
CA LYS A 48 14.20 -13.35 -8.78
C LYS A 48 13.62 -12.02 -9.23
N ASP A 49 14.50 -11.13 -9.66
CA ASP A 49 14.12 -9.83 -10.21
C ASP A 49 13.19 -9.98 -11.41
N VAL A 50 12.17 -9.13 -11.45
CA VAL A 50 11.36 -8.92 -12.64
C VAL A 50 11.94 -7.75 -13.42
N ASP A 51 12.49 -8.02 -14.59
CA ASP A 51 13.02 -6.99 -15.47
C ASP A 51 11.90 -6.11 -16.06
N SER A 52 12.12 -4.79 -16.06
CA SER A 52 11.24 -3.78 -16.63
C SER A 52 9.77 -3.91 -16.18
N LEU A 53 9.55 -4.15 -14.89
CA LEU A 53 8.24 -4.22 -14.27
C LEU A 53 7.57 -2.84 -14.23
N THR A 54 6.35 -2.78 -14.74
CA THR A 54 5.42 -1.67 -14.58
C THR A 54 4.18 -2.18 -13.86
N VAL A 55 3.71 -1.44 -12.85
CA VAL A 55 2.52 -1.78 -12.08
C VAL A 55 1.59 -0.58 -12.08
N GLU A 56 0.34 -0.81 -12.46
CA GLU A 56 -0.69 0.23 -12.46
C GLU A 56 -2.04 -0.34 -12.02
N THR A 57 -2.91 0.51 -11.49
CA THR A 57 -4.26 0.09 -11.10
C THR A 57 -5.10 -0.27 -12.34
N ASN A 58 -5.95 -1.29 -12.21
CA ASN A 58 -6.81 -1.77 -13.29
C ASN A 58 -8.20 -1.12 -13.23
N TYR A 59 -8.28 0.21 -13.43
CA TYR A 59 -9.54 0.96 -13.45
C TYR A 59 -9.56 1.95 -14.61
N ASP A 60 -10.73 2.50 -14.95
CA ASP A 60 -10.89 3.51 -16.01
C ASP A 60 -9.91 4.69 -15.87
N SER A 61 -9.68 5.14 -14.64
CA SER A 61 -8.63 6.11 -14.31
C SER A 61 -7.42 5.39 -13.71
N SER A 62 -6.64 4.71 -14.56
CA SER A 62 -5.45 3.96 -14.13
C SER A 62 -4.41 4.88 -13.48
N VAL A 63 -3.84 4.42 -12.38
CA VAL A 63 -2.78 5.11 -11.64
C VAL A 63 -1.52 4.27 -11.73
N LEU A 64 -0.46 4.88 -12.25
CA LEU A 64 0.88 4.28 -12.30
C LEU A 64 1.49 4.21 -10.90
N VAL A 65 1.87 3.02 -10.45
CA VAL A 65 2.52 2.77 -9.15
C VAL A 65 4.02 2.58 -9.30
N TYR A 66 4.42 1.75 -10.26
CA TYR A 66 5.82 1.49 -10.60
C TYR A 66 5.99 1.60 -12.12
N SER A 67 7.11 2.16 -12.58
CA SER A 67 7.40 2.38 -13.99
C SER A 67 8.75 1.79 -14.38
N GLN A 68 8.73 0.72 -15.19
CA GLN A 68 9.90 0.04 -15.75
C GLN A 68 11.04 -0.21 -14.75
N VAL A 69 10.71 -0.68 -13.55
CA VAL A 69 11.68 -1.00 -12.49
C VAL A 69 12.21 -2.43 -12.63
N THR A 70 13.39 -2.71 -12.08
CA THR A 70 13.91 -4.08 -11.94
C THR A 70 14.05 -4.37 -10.45
N THR A 71 13.25 -5.32 -9.95
CA THR A 71 13.15 -5.62 -8.52
C THR A 71 12.58 -7.03 -8.29
N ASP A 72 12.94 -7.64 -7.17
CA ASP A 72 12.40 -8.92 -6.68
C ASP A 72 11.24 -8.74 -5.71
N SER A 73 10.88 -7.50 -5.37
CA SER A 73 9.82 -7.18 -4.42
C SER A 73 9.23 -5.80 -4.65
N ILE A 74 7.95 -5.65 -4.32
CA ILE A 74 7.20 -4.39 -4.38
C ILE A 74 6.22 -4.29 -3.21
N SER A 75 5.80 -3.06 -2.92
CA SER A 75 4.76 -2.76 -1.94
C SER A 75 3.67 -1.94 -2.62
N ILE A 76 2.43 -2.44 -2.61
CA ILE A 76 1.29 -1.78 -3.25
C ILE A 76 0.16 -1.54 -2.26
N SER A 77 -0.56 -0.44 -2.41
CA SER A 77 -1.67 -0.11 -1.52
C SER A 77 -2.91 -0.96 -1.85
N LEU A 78 -3.63 -1.42 -0.83
CA LEU A 78 -5.01 -1.88 -0.97
C LEU A 78 -5.96 -0.69 -0.76
N ARG A 79 -7.08 -0.65 -1.47
CA ARG A 79 -8.08 0.43 -1.36
C ARG A 79 -8.82 0.33 -0.02
N PRO A 80 -8.66 1.28 0.90
CA PRO A 80 -9.45 1.31 2.13
C PRO A 80 -10.92 1.55 1.81
N GLY A 81 -11.83 0.84 2.47
CA GLY A 81 -13.27 0.99 2.28
C GLY A 81 -13.87 0.17 1.13
N GLU A 82 -13.03 -0.52 0.34
CA GLU A 82 -13.46 -1.45 -0.70
C GLU A 82 -13.20 -2.90 -0.26
N GLU A 83 -13.78 -3.86 -0.97
CA GLU A 83 -13.55 -5.31 -0.77
C GLU A 83 -12.53 -5.88 -1.76
N THR A 84 -12.21 -5.13 -2.83
CA THR A 84 -11.26 -5.56 -3.84
C THR A 84 -10.34 -4.42 -4.32
N THR A 85 -9.12 -4.78 -4.71
CA THR A 85 -8.19 -3.91 -5.44
C THR A 85 -7.62 -4.65 -6.63
N GLU A 86 -7.58 -4.02 -7.80
CA GLU A 86 -7.07 -4.64 -9.03
C GLU A 86 -5.83 -3.93 -9.57
N TYR A 87 -4.86 -4.72 -10.02
CA TYR A 87 -3.60 -4.23 -10.59
C TYR A 87 -3.25 -4.97 -11.87
N ARG A 88 -2.64 -4.24 -12.80
CA ARG A 88 -1.96 -4.77 -13.99
C ARG A 88 -0.47 -4.85 -13.70
N PHE A 89 0.11 -6.03 -13.92
CA PHE A 89 1.53 -6.33 -13.78
C PHE A 89 2.13 -6.55 -15.17
N ILE A 90 2.89 -5.57 -15.62
CA ILE A 90 3.35 -5.46 -17.01
C ILE A 90 4.87 -5.64 -17.04
N LYS A 91 5.39 -6.59 -17.82
CA LYS A 91 6.81 -6.65 -18.17
C LYS A 91 7.04 -5.99 -19.52
N TYR A 92 8.15 -5.26 -19.64
CA TYR A 92 8.58 -4.62 -20.89
C TYR A 92 7.53 -3.68 -21.50
N ALA A 93 6.90 -2.86 -20.64
CA ALA A 93 5.85 -1.94 -21.03
C ALA A 93 6.29 -1.00 -22.17
N GLY A 94 5.57 -1.02 -23.29
CA GLY A 94 5.86 -0.25 -24.51
C GLY A 94 6.80 -0.95 -25.50
N GLU A 95 7.28 -2.16 -25.21
CA GLU A 95 8.16 -2.94 -26.08
C GLU A 95 7.40 -4.02 -26.88
N SER A 96 8.06 -4.61 -27.89
CA SER A 96 7.45 -5.65 -28.73
C SER A 96 7.10 -6.95 -27.99
N ASN A 97 7.76 -7.20 -26.87
CA ASN A 97 7.61 -8.35 -25.98
C ASN A 97 6.86 -8.00 -24.69
N GLU A 98 6.06 -6.92 -24.71
CA GLU A 98 5.18 -6.57 -23.60
C GLU A 98 4.26 -7.75 -23.24
N VAL A 99 4.16 -8.03 -21.93
CA VAL A 99 3.27 -9.06 -21.40
C VAL A 99 2.62 -8.55 -20.12
N ILE A 100 1.31 -8.78 -20.00
CA ILE A 100 0.46 -8.21 -18.95
C ILE A 100 -0.28 -9.34 -18.26
N ASP A 101 -0.19 -9.37 -16.93
CA ASP A 101 -1.05 -10.18 -16.06
C ASP A 101 -1.87 -9.26 -15.17
N ILE A 102 -3.16 -9.55 -14.99
CA ILE A 102 -4.08 -8.73 -14.19
C ILE A 102 -4.55 -9.56 -13.00
N TYR A 103 -4.35 -9.01 -11.80
CA TYR A 103 -4.76 -9.65 -10.56
C TYR A 103 -5.75 -8.79 -9.80
N SER A 104 -6.77 -9.45 -9.26
CA SER A 104 -7.71 -8.91 -8.28
C SER A 104 -7.36 -9.45 -6.91
N PHE A 105 -7.17 -8.55 -5.95
CA PHE A 105 -6.94 -8.87 -4.55
C PHE A 105 -8.25 -8.64 -3.80
N SER A 106 -8.80 -9.67 -3.17
CA SER A 106 -9.99 -9.55 -2.33
C SER A 106 -9.63 -9.63 -0.85
N TYR A 107 -10.35 -8.90 -0.01
CA TYR A 107 -10.05 -8.83 1.42
C TYR A 107 -11.24 -8.27 2.21
N ASP A 108 -11.29 -8.64 3.49
CA ASP A 108 -12.08 -7.90 4.48
C ASP A 108 -11.22 -6.77 5.05
N HIS A 109 -11.83 -5.61 5.36
CA HIS A 109 -11.12 -4.48 5.97
C HIS A 109 -11.73 -4.08 7.31
N THR A 110 -10.87 -3.68 8.25
CA THR A 110 -11.27 -3.10 9.53
C THR A 110 -10.51 -1.81 9.78
N ASN A 111 -11.21 -0.76 10.20
CA ASN A 111 -10.62 0.52 10.54
C ASN A 111 -10.35 0.62 12.04
N ILE A 112 -9.11 0.87 12.41
CA ILE A 112 -8.65 1.02 13.79
C ILE A 112 -8.33 2.50 14.03
N TYR A 113 -9.02 3.10 15.00
CA TYR A 113 -8.73 4.46 15.44
C TYR A 113 -7.38 4.51 16.16
N ILE A 114 -6.51 5.42 15.74
CA ILE A 114 -5.20 5.63 16.34
C ILE A 114 -5.28 6.75 17.38
N ASN A 115 -5.47 7.98 16.91
CA ASN A 115 -5.66 9.16 17.76
C ASN A 115 -6.21 10.32 16.92
N ARG A 116 -6.46 11.48 17.56
CA ARG A 116 -7.04 12.66 16.90
C ARG A 116 -6.19 13.17 15.75
N ALA A 117 -4.87 13.12 15.88
CA ALA A 117 -3.93 13.62 14.87
C ALA A 117 -3.76 12.66 13.69
N CYS A 118 -3.77 11.35 13.95
CA CYS A 118 -3.49 10.31 12.94
C CYS A 118 -4.76 9.67 12.35
N GLY A 119 -5.94 9.92 12.93
CA GLY A 119 -7.20 9.36 12.46
C GLY A 119 -7.27 7.84 12.60
N PHE A 120 -7.62 7.16 11.52
CA PHE A 120 -7.79 5.71 11.45
C PHE A 120 -6.75 5.08 10.53
N LYS A 121 -6.33 3.87 10.85
CA LYS A 121 -5.65 2.98 9.90
C LYS A 121 -6.56 1.83 9.49
N ALA A 122 -6.46 1.36 8.26
CA ALA A 122 -7.10 0.12 7.85
C ALA A 122 -6.15 -1.07 8.10
N THR A 123 -6.72 -2.22 8.44
CA THR A 123 -6.05 -3.52 8.42
C THR A 123 -6.89 -4.47 7.59
N TYR A 124 -6.23 -5.39 6.89
CA TYR A 124 -6.89 -6.30 5.95
C TYR A 124 -6.76 -7.74 6.40
N SER A 125 -7.81 -8.53 6.25
CA SER A 125 -7.85 -9.96 6.57
C SER A 125 -8.51 -10.77 5.47
N ASN A 126 -8.34 -12.08 5.50
CA ASN A 126 -8.85 -13.00 4.46
C ASN A 126 -8.39 -12.61 3.05
N LEU A 127 -7.15 -12.13 2.96
CA LEU A 127 -6.53 -11.76 1.69
C LEU A 127 -6.53 -12.96 0.73
N SER A 128 -7.05 -12.72 -0.47
CA SER A 128 -6.94 -13.61 -1.61
C SER A 128 -6.36 -12.85 -2.81
N ALA A 129 -5.82 -13.58 -3.77
CA ALA A 129 -5.31 -13.04 -5.01
C ALA A 129 -5.71 -13.95 -6.15
N GLU A 130 -6.50 -13.42 -7.08
CA GLU A 130 -7.00 -14.15 -8.23
C GLU A 130 -6.58 -13.45 -9.51
N LYS A 131 -6.12 -14.24 -10.47
CA LYS A 131 -5.86 -13.77 -11.81
C LYS A 131 -7.19 -13.59 -12.55
N ILE A 132 -7.43 -12.42 -13.15
CA ILE A 132 -8.73 -12.08 -13.75
C ILE A 132 -8.69 -11.88 -15.28
N ASP A 133 -7.52 -11.76 -15.90
CA ASP A 133 -7.42 -11.72 -17.36
C ASP A 133 -7.42 -13.13 -17.98
N THR A 134 -7.94 -13.21 -19.21
CA THR A 134 -8.06 -14.45 -19.98
C THR A 134 -6.89 -14.66 -20.95
N ASN A 135 -5.79 -13.91 -20.78
CA ASN A 135 -4.63 -14.01 -21.65
C ASN A 135 -3.99 -15.40 -21.54
N SER A 136 -3.50 -15.89 -22.68
CA SER A 136 -2.75 -17.14 -22.76
C SER A 136 -1.25 -16.95 -22.57
N ASN A 137 -0.74 -15.74 -22.81
CA ASN A 137 0.66 -15.38 -22.63
C ASN A 137 0.83 -14.70 -21.28
N ASN A 138 1.20 -15.49 -20.28
CA ASN A 138 1.27 -15.07 -18.88
C ASN A 138 2.70 -15.23 -18.40
N TRP A 139 3.21 -14.26 -17.65
CA TRP A 139 4.57 -14.32 -17.14
C TRP A 139 4.60 -14.72 -15.65
N ILE A 140 3.56 -14.37 -14.90
CA ILE A 140 3.30 -14.90 -13.57
C ILE A 140 2.68 -16.29 -13.73
N THR A 141 3.42 -17.30 -13.32
CA THR A 141 3.07 -18.71 -13.53
C THR A 141 2.26 -19.27 -12.36
N ASN A 142 2.55 -18.81 -11.15
CA ASN A 142 1.87 -19.26 -9.93
C ASN A 142 1.84 -18.16 -8.87
N THR A 143 0.89 -18.27 -7.96
CA THR A 143 0.67 -17.33 -6.87
C THR A 143 0.54 -18.10 -5.56
N GLN A 144 1.20 -17.62 -4.51
CA GLN A 144 1.09 -18.17 -3.16
C GLN A 144 0.79 -17.06 -2.16
N ILE A 145 -0.26 -17.24 -1.37
CA ILE A 145 -0.53 -16.40 -0.20
C ILE A 145 0.30 -16.91 0.98
N ILE A 146 1.19 -16.07 1.50
CA ILE A 146 2.05 -16.35 2.65
C ILE A 146 1.36 -15.92 3.94
N LYS A 147 0.73 -14.74 3.94
CA LYS A 147 -0.07 -14.19 5.04
C LYS A 147 -1.41 -13.73 4.51
N THR A 148 -2.48 -14.18 5.17
CA THR A 148 -3.86 -13.78 4.84
C THR A 148 -4.27 -12.46 5.52
N THR A 149 -3.42 -11.93 6.40
CA THR A 149 -3.62 -10.68 7.13
C THR A 149 -2.53 -9.69 6.73
N VAL A 150 -2.92 -8.46 6.37
CA VAL A 150 -2.04 -7.34 6.06
C VAL A 150 -2.23 -6.29 7.16
N GLU A 151 -1.34 -6.31 8.15
CA GLU A 151 -1.37 -5.43 9.33
C GLU A 151 -0.06 -4.65 9.57
N ASP A 152 1.02 -5.08 8.91
CA ASP A 152 2.35 -4.47 8.93
C ASP A 152 3.11 -4.76 7.62
N GLU A 153 4.31 -4.22 7.50
CA GLU A 153 5.18 -4.32 6.31
C GLU A 153 6.48 -5.09 6.61
N THR A 154 6.45 -6.02 7.58
CA THR A 154 7.65 -6.74 8.04
C THR A 154 8.04 -7.92 7.15
N GLU A 155 7.05 -8.54 6.50
CA GLU A 155 7.20 -9.76 5.70
C GLU A 155 6.33 -9.70 4.44
N ALA A 156 6.70 -10.50 3.44
CA ALA A 156 5.89 -10.64 2.24
C ALA A 156 4.55 -11.32 2.54
N HIS A 157 3.49 -10.77 1.96
CA HIS A 157 2.13 -11.31 2.09
C HIS A 157 1.82 -12.28 0.95
N ILE A 158 2.31 -11.97 -0.25
CA ILE A 158 2.11 -12.76 -1.46
C ILE A 158 3.45 -13.03 -2.12
N THR A 159 3.57 -14.21 -2.72
CA THR A 159 4.65 -14.55 -3.63
C THR A 159 4.08 -14.82 -5.02
N PHE A 160 4.65 -14.15 -6.03
CA PHE A 160 4.43 -14.44 -7.44
C PHE A 160 5.65 -15.19 -8.00
N PHE A 161 5.40 -16.28 -8.72
CA PHE A 161 6.45 -17.11 -9.34
C PHE A 161 6.54 -16.86 -10.84
N HIS A 162 7.76 -16.69 -11.35
CA HIS A 162 8.06 -16.47 -12.77
C HIS A 162 9.41 -17.06 -13.21
#